data_AF-A0AAE2JG58-F1
#
_entry.id   AF-A0AAE2JG58-F1
#
_cell.length_a   1.000
_cell.length_b   1.000
_cell.length_c   1.000
_cell.angle_alpha   90.00
_cell.angle_beta   90.00
_cell.angle_gamma   90.00
#
_symmetry.space_group_name_H-M   'P 1'
#
loop_
_entity.id
_entity.type
_entity.pdbx_description
1 polymer ?
#
loop_
_entity_poly.entity_id
_entity_poly.type
_entity_poly.pdbx_seq_one_letter_code
_entity_poly.pdbx_strand_id
1 'polypeptide(L)'
;MKNSTTLPLLISIAGLLFANQSLAITQSQMQMRVTATCDSYANFSRIANPDVIYGACITGARDAIQHRNSVCEKKIKKFNKQTENLRGMERAEHIEVTQAYRAGCNTGKQN
;
A
#
# COMPACT_ATOMS: atom_id res chain seq x y z
N MET A 1 19.64 -69.17 2.30
CA MET A 1 20.52 -67.98 2.17
C MET A 1 19.70 -66.90 1.47
N LYS A 2 19.13 -65.96 2.22
CA LYS A 2 19.51 -64.54 2.21
C LYS A 2 19.72 -63.99 0.79
N ASN A 3 18.75 -63.22 0.28
CA ASN A 3 18.89 -61.76 0.20
C ASN A 3 17.55 -61.10 -0.17
N SER A 4 17.07 -60.33 0.80
CA SER A 4 16.11 -59.25 0.64
C SER A 4 16.88 -58.01 0.19
N THR A 5 16.45 -57.33 -0.87
CA THR A 5 16.78 -55.93 -1.18
C THR A 5 15.84 -55.46 -2.31
N THR A 6 14.71 -54.85 -1.96
CA THR A 6 14.46 -53.39 -2.00
C THR A 6 14.17 -52.82 -3.40
N LEU A 7 12.88 -52.55 -3.60
CA LEU A 7 12.26 -51.61 -4.55
C LEU A 7 13.11 -50.34 -4.78
N PRO A 8 13.36 -49.90 -6.03
CA PRO A 8 13.73 -48.53 -6.26
C PRO A 8 12.45 -47.67 -6.19
N LEU A 9 12.37 -46.84 -5.15
CA LEU A 9 11.46 -45.71 -5.06
C LEU A 9 11.66 -44.81 -6.29
N LEU A 10 10.76 -44.89 -7.26
CA LEU A 10 10.50 -43.78 -8.16
C LEU A 10 9.60 -42.78 -7.42
N ILE A 11 10.17 -42.07 -6.44
CA ILE A 11 9.64 -40.77 -6.06
C ILE A 11 9.96 -39.86 -7.25
N SER A 12 9.03 -39.82 -8.20
CA SER A 12 8.95 -38.72 -9.14
C SER A 12 8.90 -37.45 -8.31
N ILE A 13 9.92 -36.62 -8.50
CA ILE A 13 10.11 -35.31 -7.87
C ILE A 13 8.89 -34.47 -8.22
N ALA A 14 7.87 -34.55 -7.38
CA ALA A 14 6.86 -33.54 -7.27
C ALA A 14 7.53 -32.27 -6.75
N GLY A 15 7.29 -31.16 -7.43
CA GLY A 15 7.01 -29.92 -6.72
C GLY A 15 8.18 -28.97 -6.44
N LEU A 16 9.11 -28.75 -7.36
CA LEU A 16 10.05 -27.62 -7.26
C LEU A 16 9.99 -26.61 -8.42
N LEU A 17 8.94 -26.67 -9.24
CA LEU A 17 8.65 -25.65 -10.26
C LEU A 17 7.34 -24.91 -9.98
N PHE A 18 6.96 -24.75 -8.71
CA PHE A 18 6.14 -23.58 -8.37
C PHE A 18 7.06 -22.37 -8.43
N ALA A 19 7.13 -21.86 -9.65
CA ALA A 19 7.68 -20.58 -10.00
C ALA A 19 7.43 -19.57 -8.87
N ASN A 20 8.48 -18.83 -8.50
CA ASN A 20 8.34 -17.53 -7.90
C ASN A 20 7.51 -16.66 -8.85
N GLN A 21 6.19 -16.81 -8.79
CA GLN A 21 5.27 -15.84 -9.36
C GLN A 21 5.29 -14.69 -8.37
N SER A 22 6.32 -13.85 -8.46
CA SER A 22 6.13 -12.44 -8.14
C SER A 22 4.99 -11.99 -9.05
N LEU A 23 3.76 -12.10 -8.54
CA LEU A 23 2.56 -11.62 -9.21
C LEU A 23 2.76 -10.12 -9.36
N ALA A 24 3.28 -9.72 -10.52
CA ALA A 24 3.30 -8.33 -10.93
C ALA A 24 1.84 -7.86 -10.85
N ILE A 25 1.55 -7.06 -9.82
CA ILE A 25 0.20 -6.55 -9.58
C ILE A 25 -0.17 -5.75 -10.82
N THR A 26 -1.25 -6.15 -11.48
CA THR A 26 -1.74 -5.44 -12.66
C THR A 26 -2.20 -4.04 -12.25
N GLN A 27 -2.14 -3.07 -13.18
CA GLN A 27 -2.57 -1.70 -12.89
C GLN A 27 -4.02 -1.63 -12.36
N SER A 28 -4.91 -2.49 -12.86
CA SER A 28 -6.30 -2.59 -12.39
C SER A 28 -6.40 -3.08 -10.93
N GLN A 29 -5.60 -4.08 -10.54
CA GLN A 29 -5.54 -4.54 -9.16
C GLN A 29 -4.98 -3.48 -8.22
N MET A 30 -3.99 -2.71 -8.66
CA MET A 30 -3.47 -1.58 -7.91
C MET A 30 -4.53 -0.48 -7.75
N GLN A 31 -5.26 -0.15 -8.81
CA GLN A 31 -6.34 0.85 -8.77
C GLN A 31 -7.47 0.43 -7.83
N MET A 32 -7.86 -0.85 -7.81
CA MET A 32 -8.84 -1.36 -6.86
C MET A 32 -8.38 -1.24 -5.42
N ARG A 33 -7.12 -1.60 -5.12
CA ARG A 33 -6.55 -1.45 -3.78
C ARG A 33 -6.52 0.02 -3.34
N VAL A 34 -6.08 0.92 -4.22
CA VAL A 34 -6.07 2.35 -3.96
C VAL A 34 -7.48 2.86 -3.65
N THR A 35 -8.46 2.52 -4.50
CA THR A 35 -9.85 2.94 -4.32
C THR A 35 -10.41 2.45 -2.98
N ALA A 36 -10.27 1.16 -2.68
CA ALA A 36 -10.76 0.57 -1.43
C ALA A 36 -10.10 1.18 -0.19
N THR A 37 -8.79 1.44 -0.23
CA THR A 37 -8.09 2.14 0.86
C THR A 37 -8.63 3.56 1.03
N CYS A 38 -8.76 4.32 -0.06
CA CYS A 38 -9.18 5.71 0.02
C CYS A 38 -10.64 5.86 0.46
N ASP A 39 -11.53 4.97 0.00
CA ASP A 39 -12.92 4.90 0.48
C ASP A 39 -12.98 4.58 1.98
N SER A 40 -12.15 3.65 2.44
CA SER A 40 -12.06 3.31 3.86
C SER A 40 -11.65 4.51 4.71
N TYR A 41 -10.60 5.24 4.30
CA TYR A 41 -10.17 6.45 5.02
C TYR A 41 -11.22 7.56 4.97
N ALA A 42 -11.89 7.76 3.83
CA ALA A 42 -12.96 8.74 3.70
C ALA A 42 -14.15 8.42 4.63
N ASN A 43 -14.57 7.17 4.67
CA ASN A 43 -15.66 6.71 5.54
C ASN A 43 -15.32 6.80 7.04
N PHE A 44 -14.04 6.67 7.41
CA PHE A 44 -13.60 6.82 8.79
C PHE A 44 -13.25 8.25 9.18
N SER A 45 -13.38 9.22 8.26
CA SER A 45 -13.08 10.60 8.54
C SER A 45 -14.01 11.17 9.61
N ARG A 46 -13.44 11.95 10.54
CA ARG A 46 -14.18 12.53 11.67
C ARG A 46 -14.07 14.05 11.74
N ILE A 47 -13.07 14.64 11.09
CA ILE A 47 -12.76 16.07 11.20
C ILE A 47 -12.81 16.74 9.83
N ALA A 48 -12.00 16.24 8.90
CA ALA A 48 -11.97 16.70 7.53
C ALA A 48 -13.22 16.23 6.75
N ASN A 49 -13.50 16.90 5.65
CA ASN A 49 -14.53 16.44 4.73
C ASN A 49 -14.09 15.09 4.08
N PRO A 50 -14.95 14.06 4.01
CA PRO A 50 -14.64 12.77 3.37
C PRO A 50 -14.10 12.89 1.94
N ASP A 51 -14.58 13.84 1.14
CA ASP A 51 -14.09 14.07 -0.23
C ASP A 51 -12.65 14.58 -0.25
N VAL A 52 -12.27 15.41 0.73
CA VAL A 52 -10.90 15.90 0.91
C VAL A 52 -9.99 14.75 1.32
N ILE A 53 -10.45 13.87 2.21
CA ILE A 53 -9.72 12.68 2.63
C ILE A 53 -9.52 11.71 1.47
N TYR A 54 -10.57 11.43 0.71
CA TYR A 54 -10.49 10.60 -0.48
C TYR A 54 -9.49 11.18 -1.49
N GLY A 55 -9.62 12.48 -1.80
CA GLY A 55 -8.74 13.19 -2.72
C GLY A 55 -7.27 13.20 -2.30
N ALA A 56 -7.01 13.41 -1.01
CA ALA A 56 -5.65 13.36 -0.44
C ALA A 56 -5.04 11.96 -0.58
N CYS A 57 -5.82 10.91 -0.27
CA CYS A 57 -5.39 9.53 -0.45
C CYS A 57 -5.08 9.18 -1.91
N ILE A 58 -5.98 9.51 -2.85
CA ILE A 58 -5.75 9.28 -4.28
C ILE A 58 -4.50 10.02 -4.78
N THR A 59 -4.30 11.25 -4.31
CA THR A 59 -3.12 12.05 -4.65
C THR A 59 -1.83 11.37 -4.17
N GLY A 60 -1.80 10.88 -2.93
CA GLY A 60 -0.65 10.15 -2.40
C GLY A 60 -0.36 8.86 -3.17
N ALA A 61 -1.40 8.10 -3.52
CA ALA A 61 -1.24 6.90 -4.34
C ALA A 61 -0.67 7.23 -5.72
N ARG A 62 -1.18 8.28 -6.37
CA ARG A 62 -0.68 8.74 -7.67
C ARG A 62 0.78 9.16 -7.59
N ASP A 63 1.15 9.92 -6.57
CA ASP A 63 2.54 10.36 -6.36
C ASP A 63 3.50 9.17 -6.19
N ALA A 64 3.09 8.15 -5.42
CA ALA A 64 3.88 6.94 -5.24
C ALA A 64 4.06 6.15 -6.54
N ILE A 65 2.98 6.01 -7.33
CA ILE A 65 2.98 5.28 -8.61
C ILE A 65 3.84 6.00 -9.65
N GLN A 66 3.72 7.33 -9.75
CA GLN A 66 4.30 8.10 -10.86
C GLN A 66 5.73 8.58 -10.61
N HIS A 67 6.08 8.95 -9.38
CA HIS A 67 7.27 9.76 -9.13
C HIS A 67 8.32 9.10 -8.22
N ARG A 68 8.18 7.81 -7.94
CA ARG A 68 8.98 7.05 -6.96
C ARG A 68 8.72 7.56 -5.53
N ASN A 69 8.98 6.69 -4.54
CA ASN A 69 8.63 6.92 -3.13
C ASN A 69 9.19 8.20 -2.49
N SER A 70 10.22 8.82 -3.09
CA SER A 70 10.85 10.04 -2.56
C SER A 70 9.94 11.28 -2.57
N VAL A 71 8.98 11.37 -3.50
CA VAL A 71 8.00 12.48 -3.51
C VAL A 71 7.06 12.41 -2.31
N CYS A 72 6.60 11.21 -1.99
CA CYS A 72 5.78 10.96 -0.81
C CYS A 72 6.50 11.39 0.46
N GLU A 73 7.76 11.01 0.64
CA GLU A 73 8.55 11.42 1.82
C GLU A 73 8.73 12.94 1.91
N LYS A 74 9.03 13.61 0.79
CA LYS A 74 9.21 15.06 0.76
C LYS A 74 7.92 15.79 1.12
N LYS A 75 6.77 15.38 0.55
CA LYS A 75 5.47 15.99 0.83
C LYS A 75 5.02 15.73 2.28
N ILE A 76 5.21 14.52 2.80
CA ILE A 76 4.92 14.19 4.21
C ILE A 76 5.76 15.04 5.15
N LYS A 77 7.06 15.24 4.88
CA LYS A 77 7.91 16.14 5.68
C LYS A 77 7.39 17.58 5.65
N LYS A 78 6.96 18.07 4.48
CA LYS A 78 6.35 19.40 4.35
C LYS A 78 5.06 19.52 5.16
N PHE A 79 4.20 18.51 5.10
CA PHE A 79 2.97 18.48 5.87
C PHE A 79 3.25 18.53 7.38
N ASN A 80 4.13 17.68 7.89
CA ASN A 80 4.48 17.69 9.31
C ASN A 80 4.96 19.06 9.79
N LYS A 81 5.81 19.73 8.99
CA LYS A 81 6.27 21.10 9.29
C LYS A 81 5.13 22.13 9.28
N GLN A 82 4.14 21.97 8.40
CA GLN A 82 2.95 22.84 8.40
C GLN A 82 2.11 22.58 9.65
N THR A 83 1.88 21.32 10.00
CA THR A 83 1.11 20.92 11.20
C THR A 83 1.66 21.52 12.50
N GLU A 84 2.98 21.70 12.62
CA GLU A 84 3.62 22.33 13.79
C GLU A 84 3.16 23.78 14.02
N ASN A 85 2.75 24.48 12.96
CA ASN A 85 2.31 25.87 13.01
C ASN A 85 0.79 26.02 13.14
N LEU A 86 0.03 24.93 13.01
CA LEU A 86 -1.43 24.93 13.11
C LEU A 86 -1.86 24.67 14.56
N ARG A 87 -3.08 25.11 14.91
CA ARG A 87 -3.65 24.93 16.25
C ARG A 87 -5.09 24.44 16.19
N GLY A 88 -5.56 23.86 17.30
CA GLY A 88 -6.96 23.44 17.47
C GLY A 88 -7.44 22.51 16.37
N MET A 89 -8.67 22.75 15.90
CA MET A 89 -9.33 21.93 14.88
C MET A 89 -8.61 21.95 13.53
N GLU A 90 -8.00 23.07 13.14
CA GLU A 90 -7.24 23.19 11.90
C GLU A 90 -6.03 22.24 11.89
N ARG A 91 -5.34 22.12 13.04
CA ARG A 91 -4.25 21.14 13.19
C ARG A 91 -4.77 19.71 13.07
N ALA A 92 -5.91 19.42 13.69
CA ALA A 92 -6.47 18.08 13.70
C ALA A 92 -6.96 17.65 12.31
N GLU A 93 -7.61 18.55 11.57
CA GLU A 93 -7.99 18.36 10.17
C GLU A 93 -6.77 18.11 9.30
N HIS A 94 -5.73 18.95 9.43
CA HIS A 94 -4.50 18.82 8.65
C HIS A 94 -3.77 17.49 8.93
N ILE A 95 -3.77 17.01 10.17
CA ILE A 95 -3.25 15.69 10.55
C ILE A 95 -4.04 14.58 9.87
N GLU A 96 -5.37 14.66 9.83
CA GLU A 96 -6.23 13.65 9.21
C GLU A 96 -6.01 13.59 7.69
N VAL A 97 -5.95 14.75 7.01
CA VAL A 97 -5.61 14.86 5.59
C VAL A 97 -4.23 14.29 5.29
N THR A 98 -3.24 14.59 6.14
CA THR A 98 -1.86 14.08 5.99
C THR A 98 -1.80 12.56 6.14
N GLN A 99 -2.59 11.99 7.05
CA GLN A 99 -2.67 10.53 7.23
C GLN A 99 -3.29 9.85 6.01
N ALA A 100 -4.36 10.42 5.44
CA ALA A 100 -4.97 9.92 4.22
C ALA A 100 -3.98 9.92 3.05
N TYR A 101 -3.26 11.03 2.86
CA TYR A 101 -2.19 11.12 1.86
C TYR A 101 -1.11 10.05 2.08
N ARG A 102 -0.67 9.83 3.32
CA ARG A 102 0.33 8.80 3.66
C ARG A 102 -0.20 7.39 3.36
N ALA A 103 -1.47 7.10 3.64
CA ALA A 103 -2.10 5.82 3.34
C ALA A 103 -2.08 5.55 1.83
N GLY A 104 -2.50 6.53 1.03
CA GLY A 104 -2.40 6.48 -0.43
C GLY A 104 -0.97 6.22 -0.90
N CYS A 105 -0.01 6.99 -0.39
CA CYS A 105 1.41 6.81 -0.68
C CYS A 105 1.93 5.41 -0.35
N ASN A 106 1.40 4.72 0.67
CA ASN A 106 1.79 3.35 1.00
C ASN A 106 1.10 2.33 0.09
N THR A 107 -0.17 2.55 -0.27
CA THR A 107 -0.91 1.67 -1.18
C THR A 107 -0.38 1.74 -2.62
N GLY A 108 0.08 2.91 -3.06
CA GLY A 108 0.65 3.11 -4.40
C GLY A 108 2.07 2.57 -4.59
N LYS A 109 2.71 2.03 -3.55
CA LYS A 109 4.05 1.42 -3.66
C LYS A 109 3.94 0.10 -4.42
N GLN A 110 4.71 -0.04 -5.50
CA GLN A 110 5.01 -1.34 -6.07
C GLN A 110 6.04 -2.02 -5.16
N ASN A 111 5.67 -3.14 -4.54
CA ASN A 111 6.61 -4.05 -3.87
C ASN A 111 7.31 -4.92 -4.92
#